data_AF-A0A9P0IF34-F1
#
_entry.id   AF-A0A9P0IF34-F1
#
_cell.length_a   1.000
_cell.length_b   1.000
_cell.length_c   1.000
_cell.angle_alpha   90.00
_cell.angle_beta   90.00
_cell.angle_gamma   90.00
#
_symmetry.space_group_name_H-M   'P 1'
#
loop_
_entity.id
_entity.type
_entity.pdbx_description
1 polymer ?
#
loop_
_entity_poly.entity_id
_entity_poly.type
_entity_poly.pdbx_seq_one_letter_code
_entity_poly.pdbx_strand_id
1 'polypeptide(L)'
;MDLKIVLFVFACVIGKTVGQLRCYACSFSSVDSNQDCLTITDDTPTIDCPHTYCTILRQEFVDPVGQVASFSRSCESQPDFLNHDISDNTFRTFYRACTTDHCNIGDGIQSVVGGNLSPTPEYNGKNLLVPGTGSGAVIKMSVLLLLVSIFIGTII
;
A
#
# COMPACT_ATOMS: atom_id res chain seq x y z
N MET A 1 44.07 9.17 7.07
CA MET A 1 42.78 8.54 7.41
C MET A 1 42.78 7.14 6.83
N ASP A 2 42.77 6.11 7.68
CA ASP A 2 42.81 4.72 7.22
C ASP A 2 41.63 4.42 6.29
N LEU A 3 41.93 3.83 5.13
CA LEU A 3 40.93 3.41 4.14
C LEU A 3 39.81 2.56 4.76
N LYS A 4 40.13 1.82 5.83
CA LYS A 4 39.19 1.02 6.63
C LYS A 4 38.16 1.88 7.38
N ILE A 5 38.60 3.01 7.94
CA ILE A 5 37.74 3.95 8.65
C ILE A 5 36.80 4.64 7.65
N VAL A 6 37.31 5.00 6.48
CA VAL A 6 36.50 5.59 5.39
C VAL A 6 35.45 4.60 4.89
N LEU A 7 35.82 3.32 4.66
CA LEU A 7 34.88 2.27 4.25
C LEU A 7 33.79 1.99 5.29
N PHE A 8 34.15 1.99 6.58
CA PHE A 8 33.20 1.77 7.67
C PHE A 8 32.18 2.92 7.79
N VAL A 9 32.66 4.17 7.73
CA VAL A 9 31.78 5.35 7.76
C VAL A 9 30.88 5.39 6.51
N PHE A 10 31.39 5.04 5.33
CA PHE A 10 30.60 4.96 4.10
C PHE A 10 29.52 3.87 4.18
N ALA A 11 29.82 2.71 4.77
CA ALA A 11 28.85 1.64 4.98
C ALA A 11 27.74 2.04 5.97
N CYS A 12 28.05 2.79 7.03
CA CYS A 12 27.05 3.29 7.98
C CYS A 12 26.13 4.38 7.37
N VAL A 13 26.66 5.24 6.49
CA VAL A 13 25.89 6.31 5.83
C VAL A 13 25.04 5.78 4.66
N ILE A 14 25.40 4.64 4.07
CA ILE A 14 24.62 3.95 3.01
C ILE A 14 23.61 2.96 3.59
N GLY A 15 23.52 2.85 4.92
CA GLY A 15 22.40 2.19 5.57
C GLY A 15 21.11 2.83 5.09
N LYS A 16 20.46 2.20 4.10
CA LYS A 16 19.20 2.68 3.56
C LYS A 16 18.23 2.68 4.74
N THR A 17 17.77 3.85 5.15
CA THR A 17 16.53 3.95 5.91
C THR A 17 15.47 3.34 5.00
N VAL A 18 15.15 2.07 5.22
CA VAL A 18 14.01 1.44 4.54
C VAL A 18 12.83 2.22 5.09
N GLY A 19 12.26 3.12 4.29
CA GLY A 19 11.06 3.83 4.68
C GLY A 19 10.02 2.79 5.07
N GLN A 20 9.61 2.81 6.34
CA GLN A 20 8.62 1.86 6.83
C GLN A 20 7.28 2.28 6.23
N LEU A 21 6.68 1.39 5.44
CA LEU A 21 5.39 1.62 4.81
C LEU A 21 4.38 1.99 5.92
N ARG A 22 3.55 3.01 5.74
CA ARG A 22 2.48 3.31 6.70
C ARG A 22 1.12 3.01 6.12
N CYS A 23 0.24 2.39 6.89
CA CYS A 23 -1.09 2.00 6.44
C CYS A 23 -2.14 2.50 7.42
N TYR A 24 -3.35 2.82 6.94
CA TYR A 24 -4.49 2.94 7.83
C TYR A 24 -4.85 1.55 8.39
N ALA A 25 -5.22 1.49 9.67
CA ALA A 25 -5.60 0.26 10.34
C ALA A 25 -6.84 0.48 11.19
N CYS A 26 -7.93 -0.16 10.80
CA CYS A 26 -9.19 -0.11 11.50
C CYS A 26 -10.07 -1.26 11.02
N SER A 27 -11.09 -1.62 11.80
CA SER A 27 -12.08 -2.60 11.37
C SER A 27 -13.40 -2.39 12.08
N PHE A 28 -14.46 -2.88 11.46
CA PHE A 28 -15.76 -3.08 12.10
C PHE A 28 -16.48 -4.24 11.42
N SER A 29 -17.52 -4.70 12.09
CA SER A 29 -18.50 -5.67 11.62
C SER A 29 -19.91 -5.09 11.70
N SER A 30 -20.88 -5.70 11.03
CA SER A 30 -22.27 -5.21 11.00
C SER A 30 -22.96 -5.15 12.37
N VAL A 31 -22.39 -5.81 13.39
CA VAL A 31 -22.87 -5.73 14.78
C VAL A 31 -22.32 -4.52 15.54
N ASP A 32 -21.28 -3.87 15.02
CA ASP A 32 -20.67 -2.69 15.62
C ASP A 32 -21.44 -1.43 15.21
N SER A 33 -21.73 -0.57 16.19
CA SER A 33 -22.42 0.70 15.93
C SER A 33 -21.52 1.75 15.28
N ASN A 34 -20.20 1.65 15.48
CA ASN A 34 -19.23 2.53 14.87
C ASN A 34 -18.77 1.93 13.54
N GLN A 35 -18.99 2.68 12.45
CA GLN A 35 -18.58 2.32 11.09
C GLN A 35 -17.63 3.36 10.48
N ASP A 36 -16.93 4.14 11.32
CA ASP A 36 -16.07 5.23 10.90
C ASP A 36 -14.94 4.73 9.99
N CYS A 37 -14.53 3.48 10.13
CA CYS A 37 -13.58 2.84 9.22
C CYS A 37 -14.09 2.70 7.78
N LEU A 38 -15.31 3.10 7.40
CA LEU A 38 -15.64 3.25 5.98
C LEU A 38 -14.94 4.45 5.34
N THR A 39 -14.74 5.52 6.10
CA THR A 39 -14.24 6.81 5.60
C THR A 39 -12.93 7.16 6.29
N ILE A 40 -11.97 7.69 5.52
CA ILE A 40 -10.74 8.21 6.11
C ILE A 40 -10.97 9.61 6.64
N THR A 41 -10.57 9.81 7.89
CA THR A 41 -10.55 11.08 8.60
C THR A 41 -9.15 11.32 9.19
N ASP A 42 -8.89 12.52 9.68
CA ASP A 42 -7.62 12.85 10.35
C ASP A 42 -7.38 11.99 11.61
N ASP A 43 -8.44 11.44 12.20
CA ASP A 43 -8.39 10.59 13.38
C ASP A 43 -8.26 9.09 13.04
N THR A 44 -8.21 8.72 11.75
CA THR A 44 -8.12 7.31 11.37
C THR A 44 -6.78 6.73 11.84
N PRO A 45 -6.77 5.62 12.60
CA PRO A 45 -5.54 5.07 13.12
C PRO A 45 -4.61 4.62 11.99
N THR A 46 -3.32 4.90 12.17
CA THR A 46 -2.25 4.50 11.26
C THR A 46 -1.27 3.58 11.97
N ILE A 47 -0.71 2.62 11.23
CA ILE A 47 0.33 1.71 11.73
C ILE A 47 1.58 1.79 10.87
N ASP A 48 2.73 1.64 11.51
CA ASP A 48 4.01 1.45 10.83
C ASP A 48 4.11 -0.01 10.37
N CYS A 49 3.90 -0.24 9.08
CA CYS A 49 3.87 -1.54 8.44
C CYS A 49 5.29 -2.03 8.15
N PRO A 50 5.77 -3.10 8.81
CA PRO A 50 7.04 -3.74 8.47
C PRO A 50 6.94 -4.60 7.20
N HIS A 51 5.77 -4.59 6.57
CA HIS A 51 5.41 -5.44 5.44
C HIS A 51 5.20 -4.61 4.17
N THR A 52 4.90 -5.29 3.07
CA THR A 52 4.90 -4.70 1.73
C THR A 52 3.54 -4.14 1.32
N TYR A 53 2.44 -4.63 1.92
CA TYR A 53 1.09 -4.31 1.46
C TYR A 53 0.23 -3.65 2.52
N CYS A 54 -0.38 -2.53 2.18
CA CYS A 54 -1.58 -2.06 2.85
C CYS A 54 -2.78 -2.72 2.19
N THR A 55 -3.70 -3.25 2.99
CA THR A 55 -4.87 -3.99 2.51
C THR A 55 -6.18 -3.33 2.91
N ILE A 56 -7.20 -3.58 2.10
CA ILE A 56 -8.61 -3.35 2.43
C ILE A 56 -9.35 -4.66 2.16
N LEU A 57 -10.08 -5.13 3.16
CA LEU A 57 -11.02 -6.24 3.05
C LEU A 57 -12.42 -5.71 3.33
N ARG A 58 -13.28 -5.73 2.32
CA ARG A 58 -14.69 -5.34 2.42
C ARG A 58 -15.56 -6.53 2.12
N GLN A 59 -16.51 -6.82 3.00
CA GLN A 59 -17.50 -7.86 2.80
C GLN A 59 -18.88 -7.23 2.80
N GLU A 60 -19.67 -7.52 1.77
CA GLU A 60 -21.06 -7.08 1.64
C GLU A 60 -21.98 -8.28 1.64
N PHE A 61 -23.20 -8.11 2.14
CA PHE A 61 -24.26 -9.07 1.92
C PHE A 61 -24.67 -9.07 0.45
N VAL A 62 -24.91 -10.26 -0.10
CA VAL A 62 -25.52 -10.42 -1.42
C VAL A 62 -26.98 -9.96 -1.39
N ASP A 63 -27.66 -10.20 -0.27
CA ASP A 63 -29.03 -9.74 -0.01
C ASP A 63 -29.17 -9.32 1.47
N PRO A 64 -29.48 -8.06 1.79
CA PRO A 64 -29.72 -6.95 0.86
C PRO A 64 -28.43 -6.41 0.22
N VAL A 65 -28.50 -6.10 -1.08
CA VAL A 65 -27.38 -5.57 -1.85
C VAL A 65 -26.89 -4.24 -1.27
N GLY A 66 -25.57 -4.10 -1.16
CA GLY A 66 -24.90 -2.86 -0.73
C GLY A 66 -24.80 -2.70 0.79
N GLN A 67 -25.34 -3.65 1.58
CA GLN A 67 -25.14 -3.66 3.01
C GLN A 67 -23.76 -4.24 3.36
N VAL A 68 -22.91 -3.44 3.99
CA VAL A 68 -21.57 -3.87 4.42
C VAL A 68 -21.69 -4.75 5.66
N ALA A 69 -21.25 -6.00 5.54
CA ALA A 69 -21.19 -6.97 6.61
C ALA A 69 -19.94 -6.79 7.48
N SER A 70 -18.80 -6.49 6.86
CA SER A 70 -17.57 -6.17 7.55
C SER A 70 -16.65 -5.32 6.68
N PHE A 71 -15.80 -4.54 7.32
CA PHE A 71 -14.79 -3.76 6.65
C PHE A 71 -13.53 -3.71 7.50
N SER A 72 -12.37 -3.86 6.87
CA SER A 72 -11.10 -3.71 7.57
C SER A 72 -10.02 -3.14 6.67
N ARG A 73 -9.11 -2.40 7.30
CA ARG A 73 -7.86 -1.90 6.73
C ARG A 73 -6.72 -2.47 7.55
N SER A 74 -5.69 -2.98 6.88
CA SER A 74 -4.56 -3.62 7.57
C SER A 74 -3.24 -3.48 6.81
N CYS A 75 -2.21 -4.08 7.39
CA CYS A 75 -0.86 -4.24 6.86
C CYS A 75 -0.53 -5.73 6.79
N GLU A 76 -0.14 -6.23 5.61
CA GLU A 76 0.10 -7.66 5.38
C GLU A 76 1.39 -7.89 4.57
N SER A 77 2.08 -8.98 4.88
CA SER A 77 3.30 -9.41 4.16
C SER A 77 2.98 -10.10 2.85
N GLN A 78 2.02 -11.02 2.89
CA GLN A 78 1.63 -11.85 1.76
C GLN A 78 0.13 -12.16 1.87
N PRO A 79 -0.74 -11.22 1.46
CA PRO A 79 -2.18 -11.47 1.43
C PRO A 79 -2.52 -12.57 0.42
N ASP A 80 -3.53 -13.37 0.72
CA ASP A 80 -4.00 -14.47 -0.15
C ASP A 80 -4.49 -13.94 -1.51
N PHE A 81 -5.07 -12.74 -1.49
CA PHE A 81 -5.65 -12.09 -2.66
C PHE A 81 -5.11 -10.68 -2.84
N LEU A 82 -4.72 -10.35 -4.07
CA LEU A 82 -4.46 -8.99 -4.51
C LEU A 82 -5.56 -8.58 -5.47
N ASN A 83 -6.21 -7.43 -5.24
CA ASN A 83 -7.18 -6.81 -6.16
C ASN A 83 -8.18 -7.81 -6.78
N HIS A 84 -8.83 -8.62 -5.93
CA HIS A 84 -9.72 -9.70 -6.32
C HIS A 84 -11.12 -9.54 -5.69
N ASP A 85 -12.13 -10.06 -6.37
CA ASP A 85 -13.50 -10.14 -5.87
C ASP A 85 -13.94 -11.61 -5.80
N ILE A 86 -14.51 -12.02 -4.68
CA ILE A 86 -15.03 -13.38 -4.47
C ILE A 86 -16.47 -13.24 -4.00
N SER A 87 -17.38 -14.01 -4.57
CA SER A 87 -18.78 -14.03 -4.15
C SER A 87 -19.21 -15.45 -3.87
N ASP A 88 -19.90 -15.63 -2.74
CA ASP A 88 -20.67 -16.84 -2.43
C ASP A 88 -22.17 -16.49 -2.36
N ASN A 89 -22.99 -17.40 -1.82
CA ASN A 89 -24.44 -17.21 -1.73
C ASN A 89 -24.88 -16.18 -0.68
N THR A 90 -24.00 -15.81 0.24
CA THR A 90 -24.28 -14.92 1.38
C THR A 90 -23.55 -13.60 1.24
N PHE A 91 -22.29 -13.65 0.80
CA PHE A 91 -21.39 -12.52 0.80
C PHE A 91 -20.70 -12.29 -0.53
N ARG A 92 -20.44 -11.02 -0.81
CA ARG A 92 -19.47 -10.57 -1.80
C ARG A 92 -18.30 -9.90 -1.08
N THR A 93 -17.13 -10.49 -1.22
CA THR A 93 -15.89 -10.05 -0.57
C THR A 93 -14.95 -9.43 -1.60
N PHE A 94 -14.47 -8.23 -1.29
CA PHE A 94 -13.54 -7.46 -2.09
C PHE A 94 -12.20 -7.37 -1.37
N TYR A 95 -11.15 -7.77 -2.06
CA TYR A 95 -9.77 -7.71 -1.59
C TYR A 95 -9.03 -6.64 -2.38
N ARG A 96 -8.48 -5.63 -1.70
CA ARG A 96 -7.66 -4.60 -2.34
C ARG A 96 -6.33 -4.49 -1.64
N ALA A 97 -5.28 -4.28 -2.42
CA ALA A 97 -3.93 -4.17 -1.92
C ALA A 97 -3.17 -3.06 -2.67
N CYS A 98 -2.24 -2.42 -1.97
CA CYS A 98 -1.38 -1.37 -2.50
C CYS A 98 -0.08 -1.29 -1.67
N THR A 99 0.95 -0.63 -2.21
CA THR A 99 2.33 -0.71 -1.68
C THR A 99 2.95 0.66 -1.39
N THR A 100 2.15 1.72 -1.32
CA THR A 100 2.62 3.09 -1.03
C THR A 100 2.04 3.60 0.29
N ASP A 101 2.74 4.53 0.94
CA ASP A 101 2.27 5.11 2.20
C ASP A 101 0.82 5.59 2.13
N HIS A 102 0.04 5.18 3.12
CA HIS A 102 -1.36 5.51 3.33
C HIS A 102 -2.24 5.27 2.09
N CYS A 103 -1.89 4.31 1.25
CA CYS A 103 -2.60 4.09 0.00
C CYS A 103 -4.01 3.56 0.20
N ASN A 104 -4.29 2.82 1.29
CA ASN A 104 -5.56 2.12 1.53
C ASN A 104 -6.75 3.03 1.91
N ILE A 105 -6.91 4.18 1.26
CA ILE A 105 -7.97 5.17 1.48
C ILE A 105 -9.32 4.84 0.84
N GLY A 106 -9.35 3.90 -0.11
CA GLY A 106 -10.54 3.61 -0.91
C GLY A 106 -11.70 3.01 -0.12
N ASP A 107 -12.84 2.88 -0.82
CA ASP A 107 -14.06 2.24 -0.32
C ASP A 107 -13.99 0.71 -0.34
N GLY A 108 -12.87 0.11 -0.75
CA GLY A 108 -12.69 -1.33 -0.88
C GLY A 108 -13.34 -1.95 -2.12
N ILE A 109 -14.13 -1.21 -2.91
CA ILE A 109 -14.74 -1.72 -4.15
C ILE A 109 -13.86 -1.41 -5.35
N GLN A 110 -13.30 -0.21 -5.44
CA GLN A 110 -12.42 0.14 -6.57
C GLN A 110 -10.96 -0.23 -6.28
N SER A 111 -10.15 -0.33 -7.34
CA SER A 111 -8.70 -0.43 -7.19
C SER A 111 -8.16 0.80 -6.47
N VAL A 112 -7.20 0.58 -5.59
CA VAL A 112 -6.65 1.62 -4.72
C VAL A 112 -5.59 2.43 -5.47
N VAL A 113 -5.54 3.75 -5.23
CA VAL A 113 -4.53 4.64 -5.83
C VAL A 113 -3.13 4.19 -5.40
N GLY A 114 -2.20 4.05 -6.36
CA GLY A 114 -0.87 3.46 -6.11
C GLY A 114 -0.85 1.93 -6.04
N GLY A 115 -2.01 1.28 -6.11
CA GLY A 115 -2.17 -0.17 -6.18
C GLY A 115 -2.19 -0.70 -7.61
N ASN A 116 -1.16 -0.41 -8.41
CA ASN A 116 -1.01 -1.02 -9.75
C ASN A 116 -0.55 -2.49 -9.66
N LEU A 117 -1.22 -3.26 -8.81
CA LEU A 117 -1.00 -4.68 -8.60
C LEU A 117 -1.98 -5.45 -9.46
N SER A 118 -1.46 -6.40 -10.23
CA SER A 118 -2.31 -7.35 -10.96
C SER A 118 -3.12 -8.19 -9.97
N PRO A 119 -4.35 -8.58 -10.32
CA PRO A 119 -5.12 -9.51 -9.51
C PRO A 119 -4.31 -10.79 -9.25
N THR A 120 -4.29 -11.23 -7.99
CA THR A 120 -3.67 -12.50 -7.59
C THR A 120 -4.68 -13.25 -6.72
N PRO A 121 -5.03 -14.51 -7.05
CA PRO A 121 -4.67 -15.22 -8.27
C PRO A 121 -5.18 -14.50 -9.53
N GLU A 122 -4.62 -14.84 -10.69
CA GLU A 122 -4.98 -14.20 -11.95
C GLU A 122 -6.47 -14.40 -12.25
N TYR A 123 -7.15 -13.33 -12.63
CA TYR A 123 -8.57 -13.37 -12.93
C TYR A 123 -8.81 -14.03 -14.29
N ASN A 124 -9.36 -15.25 -14.30
CA ASN A 124 -9.64 -16.04 -15.52
C ASN A 124 -10.93 -15.64 -16.26
N GLY A 125 -11.52 -14.48 -15.97
CA GLY A 125 -12.73 -14.00 -16.66
C GLY A 125 -12.44 -13.09 -17.86
N LYS A 126 -13.45 -12.83 -18.69
CA LYS A 126 -13.33 -11.98 -19.91
C LYS A 126 -13.34 -10.46 -19.62
N ASN A 127 -13.15 -10.05 -18.37
CA ASN A 127 -13.24 -8.63 -18.02
C ASN A 127 -11.93 -7.93 -18.37
N LEU A 128 -12.04 -6.82 -19.11
CA LEU A 128 -10.92 -5.99 -19.49
C LEU A 128 -10.49 -5.15 -18.28
N LEU A 129 -9.30 -5.43 -17.74
CA LEU A 129 -8.64 -4.55 -16.78
C LEU A 129 -8.08 -3.35 -17.55
N VAL A 130 -8.57 -2.15 -17.27
CA VAL A 130 -8.08 -0.90 -17.87
C VAL A 130 -7.16 -0.22 -16.86
N PRO A 131 -5.84 -0.08 -17.14
CA PRO A 131 -4.94 0.64 -16.26
C PRO A 131 -5.36 2.11 -16.10
N GLY A 132 -5.35 2.61 -14.86
CA GLY A 132 -5.55 4.04 -14.60
C GLY A 132 -4.38 4.89 -15.10
N THR A 133 -4.65 6.08 -15.62
CA THR A 133 -3.64 7.01 -16.20
C THR A 133 -2.83 7.78 -15.15
N GLY A 134 -2.49 7.15 -14.02
CA GLY A 134 -1.69 7.76 -12.96
C GLY A 134 -0.23 7.94 -13.38
N SER A 135 0.16 9.16 -13.73
CA SER A 135 1.56 9.51 -14.03
C SER A 135 2.35 9.70 -12.72
N GLY A 136 2.99 8.64 -12.24
CA GLY A 136 4.00 8.74 -11.18
C GLY A 136 5.29 9.32 -11.77
N ALA A 137 5.71 10.50 -11.32
CA ALA A 137 6.99 11.07 -11.71
C ALA A 137 8.13 10.20 -11.17
N VAL A 138 8.76 9.41 -12.04
CA VAL A 138 9.97 8.66 -11.70
C VAL A 138 11.14 9.63 -11.69
N ILE A 139 11.49 10.14 -10.51
CA ILE A 139 12.70 10.95 -10.33
C ILE A 139 13.91 10.02 -10.39
N LYS A 140 14.52 9.87 -11.58
CA LYS A 140 15.81 9.20 -11.75
C LYS A 140 16.92 10.12 -11.25
N MET A 141 17.28 10.00 -9.98
CA MET A 141 18.43 10.73 -9.44
C MET A 141 19.73 10.07 -9.92
N SER A 142 20.49 10.78 -10.75
CA SER A 142 21.78 10.29 -11.26
C SER A 142 22.84 10.35 -10.17
N VAL A 143 23.39 9.18 -9.80
CA VAL A 143 24.48 9.04 -8.82
C VAL A 143 25.72 9.86 -9.21
N LEU A 144 25.94 10.07 -10.52
CA LEU A 144 27.06 10.87 -11.04
C LEU A 144 26.99 12.34 -10.59
N LEU A 145 25.78 12.93 -10.54
CA LEU A 145 25.61 14.33 -10.12
C LEU A 145 25.92 14.52 -8.62
N LEU A 146 25.65 13.51 -7.81
CA LEU A 146 25.92 13.54 -6.37
C LEU A 146 27.42 13.39 -6.07
N LEU A 147 28.16 12.65 -6.91
CA LEU A 147 29.62 12.55 -6.77
C LEU A 147 30.30 13.86 -7.18
N VAL A 148 29.84 14.52 -8.25
CA VAL A 148 30.43 15.80 -8.72
C VAL A 148 30.25 16.92 -7.69
N SER A 149 29.11 17.00 -6.99
CA SER A 149 28.91 18.03 -5.95
C SER A 149 29.83 17.84 -4.73
N ILE A 150 30.16 16.59 -4.38
CA ILE A 150 31.10 16.29 -3.29
C ILE A 150 32.53 16.69 -3.67
N PHE A 151 32.96 16.45 -4.92
CA PHE A 151 34.30 16.83 -5.39
C PHE A 151 34.49 18.35 -5.55
N ILE A 152 33.43 19.11 -5.87
CA ILE A 152 33.50 20.57 -5.96
C ILE A 152 33.52 21.20 -4.56
N GLY A 153 32.79 20.63 -3.59
CA GLY A 153 32.74 21.11 -2.22
C GLY A 153 34.01 20.87 -1.39
N THR A 154 34.94 20.03 -1.86
CA THR A 154 36.24 19.77 -1.20
C THR A 154 37.41 20.54 -1.82
N ILE A 155 37.16 21.36 -2.85
CA ILE A 155 38.17 22.18 -3.55
C ILE A 155 38.07 23.68 -3.15
N ILE A 156 37.13 24.04 -2.27
CA ILE A 156 37.07 25.34 -1.58
C ILE A 156 37.41 25.12 -0.10
#